data_AF-A0AAJ0FJQ0-F1
#
_entry.id   AF-A0AAJ0FJQ0-F1
#
_cell.length_a   1.000
_cell.length_b   1.000
_cell.length_c   1.000
_cell.angle_alpha   90.00
_cell.angle_beta   90.00
_cell.angle_gamma   90.00
#
_symmetry.space_group_name_H-M   'P 1'
#
loop_
_entity.id
_entity.type
_entity.pdbx_description
1 polymer ?
#
loop_
_entity_poly.entity_id
_entity_poly.type
_entity_poly.pdbx_seq_one_letter_code
_entity_poly.pdbx_strand_id
1 'polypeptide(L)'
;MMGIHSPLEELWRHISRQPCPKEKLILNAFVEMCSGHQSPVELAKLLEDAKFHGIFIADVLGGYDVYKSLDPAVASGAQWPVLEPLVTVPAMAAATKSIGIGATISTTYDYLDSAARNLGHTEQPAHDDRYAQAEEYIKVMYKPLNSPWRDDAVQLDRARGIYTFFAVPGPHTVHPRSSRRSSSCRPARRGRAAIFAAQHAEAVFVSAARPWPALCAAGDFGRGAPARTVGVLALVTPVLGNTEEGAPAKLEELRRYASLEGALAHFGRWRGIDLDQYGDDEELREVESSAAYALFPQSFKDIIDLLIPELQRRGLFWTDYAVLGGTYRENFYGVAGQKYPPDEHVAAKYRWAAGVPASEHHIPE
;
A
#
# COMPACT_ATOMS: atom_id res chain seq x y z
N MET A 1 -22.37 -18.69 -16.97
CA MET A 1 -21.11 -17.98 -17.21
C MET A 1 -21.06 -16.86 -16.17
N MET A 2 -19.97 -16.67 -15.42
CA MET A 2 -19.84 -15.50 -14.53
C MET A 2 -19.68 -14.25 -15.41
N GLY A 3 -20.64 -13.34 -15.35
CA GLY A 3 -20.57 -12.05 -16.04
C GLY A 3 -19.74 -11.08 -15.21
N ILE A 4 -18.62 -10.59 -15.78
CA ILE A 4 -17.77 -9.57 -15.13
C ILE A 4 -17.89 -8.29 -15.97
N HIS A 5 -18.79 -7.38 -15.59
CA HIS A 5 -18.92 -6.09 -16.26
C HIS A 5 -17.95 -5.08 -15.65
N SER A 6 -16.68 -5.10 -16.08
CA SER A 6 -15.64 -4.14 -15.63
C SER A 6 -14.37 -4.22 -16.50
N PRO A 7 -13.38 -3.30 -16.36
CA PRO A 7 -12.01 -3.43 -16.88
C PRO A 7 -11.34 -4.82 -16.66
N LEU A 8 -11.90 -5.62 -15.76
CA LEU A 8 -11.58 -7.03 -15.56
C LEU A 8 -11.85 -7.92 -16.78
N GLU A 9 -12.80 -7.60 -17.67
CA GLU A 9 -13.07 -8.39 -18.87
C GLU A 9 -11.98 -8.21 -19.93
N GLU A 10 -11.46 -6.99 -20.09
CA GLU A 10 -10.25 -6.71 -20.89
C GLU A 10 -9.02 -7.37 -20.26
N LEU A 11 -8.86 -7.26 -18.93
CA LEU A 11 -7.82 -7.97 -18.19
C LEU A 11 -7.93 -9.49 -18.40
N TRP A 12 -9.15 -10.06 -18.35
CA TRP A 12 -9.41 -11.49 -18.54
C TRP A 12 -9.09 -11.93 -19.96
N ARG A 13 -9.56 -11.21 -20.98
CA ARG A 13 -9.25 -11.47 -22.39
C ARG A 13 -7.76 -11.37 -22.66
N HIS A 14 -7.03 -10.53 -21.93
CA HIS A 14 -5.58 -10.39 -22.07
C HIS A 14 -4.81 -11.50 -21.33
N ILE A 15 -5.17 -11.82 -20.08
CA ILE A 15 -4.60 -12.93 -19.29
C ILE A 15 -4.79 -14.27 -20.02
N SER A 16 -5.93 -14.47 -20.67
CA SER A 16 -6.24 -15.72 -21.39
C SER A 16 -5.61 -15.81 -22.79
N ARG A 17 -5.07 -14.72 -23.34
CA ARG A 17 -4.41 -14.69 -24.67
C ARG A 17 -2.89 -14.70 -24.62
N GLN A 18 -2.29 -14.35 -23.49
CA GLN A 18 -0.84 -14.49 -23.29
C GLN A 18 -0.52 -15.89 -22.73
N PRO A 19 0.67 -16.46 -23.01
CA PRO A 19 1.13 -17.61 -22.24
C PRO A 19 1.11 -17.20 -20.76
N CYS A 20 0.21 -17.84 -20.00
CA CYS A 20 -0.10 -17.54 -18.61
C CYS A 20 1.18 -17.16 -17.83
N PRO A 21 1.23 -16.02 -17.11
CA PRO A 21 2.31 -15.80 -16.17
C PRO A 21 2.29 -16.98 -15.20
N LYS A 22 3.40 -17.73 -15.11
CA LYS A 22 3.54 -18.85 -14.16
C LYS A 22 3.59 -18.40 -12.70
N GLU A 23 3.39 -17.11 -12.45
CA GLU A 23 3.56 -16.45 -11.16
C GLU A 23 2.20 -16.20 -10.51
N LYS A 24 2.15 -16.42 -9.20
CA LYS A 24 0.93 -16.26 -8.40
C LYS A 24 0.64 -14.77 -8.20
N LEU A 25 -0.63 -14.39 -8.24
CA LEU A 25 -1.07 -13.01 -8.02
C LEU A 25 -1.00 -12.66 -6.53
N ILE A 26 -0.50 -11.44 -6.25
CA ILE A 26 -0.53 -10.83 -4.93
C ILE A 26 -1.86 -10.07 -4.78
N LEU A 27 -2.63 -10.43 -3.75
CA LEU A 27 -3.92 -9.79 -3.45
C LEU A 27 -3.84 -9.10 -2.09
N ASN A 28 -4.01 -7.78 -2.10
CA ASN A 28 -4.08 -6.95 -0.90
C ASN A 28 -5.44 -6.25 -0.84
N ALA A 29 -5.99 -6.10 0.36
CA ALA A 29 -7.18 -5.29 0.59
C ALA A 29 -6.77 -3.83 0.76
N PHE A 30 -7.24 -2.94 -0.11
CA PHE A 30 -7.06 -1.50 0.05
C PHE A 30 -8.22 -0.95 0.88
N VAL A 31 -7.91 -0.40 2.06
CA VAL A 31 -8.88 0.16 2.99
C VAL A 31 -8.40 1.51 3.49
N GLU A 32 -9.29 2.23 4.16
CA GLU A 32 -8.99 3.45 4.90
C GLU A 32 -9.84 3.42 6.16
N MET A 33 -9.48 4.16 7.21
CA MET A 33 -10.21 4.13 8.48
C MET A 33 -11.20 5.31 8.60
N CYS A 34 -12.02 5.51 7.58
CA CYS A 34 -13.01 6.59 7.50
C CYS A 34 -14.46 6.12 7.29
N SER A 35 -15.42 6.70 8.01
CA SER A 35 -16.87 6.49 7.79
C SER A 35 -17.35 5.03 7.85
N GLY A 36 -17.91 4.64 9.01
CA GLY A 36 -18.78 3.45 9.10
C GLY A 36 -18.07 2.10 9.10
N HIS A 37 -16.77 2.05 9.41
CA HIS A 37 -16.04 0.78 9.46
C HIS A 37 -16.56 -0.15 10.55
N GLN A 38 -16.89 -1.37 10.13
CA GLN A 38 -16.96 -2.52 11.02
C GLN A 38 -15.57 -2.83 11.60
N SER A 39 -15.53 -3.66 12.65
CA SER A 39 -14.31 -3.99 13.40
C SER A 39 -13.10 -4.30 12.50
N PRO A 40 -11.99 -3.52 12.58
CA PRO A 40 -10.77 -3.79 11.80
C PRO A 40 -10.17 -5.16 12.12
N VAL A 41 -10.38 -5.64 13.36
CA VAL A 41 -9.97 -6.98 13.81
C VAL A 41 -10.72 -8.08 13.06
N GLU A 42 -12.04 -7.94 12.89
CA GLU A 42 -12.84 -8.95 12.18
C GLU A 42 -12.55 -8.95 10.69
N LEU A 43 -12.29 -7.78 10.10
CA LEU A 43 -11.78 -7.69 8.73
C LEU A 43 -10.46 -8.45 8.58
N ALA A 44 -9.51 -8.23 9.50
CA ALA A 44 -8.20 -8.85 9.39
C ALA A 44 -8.26 -10.38 9.46
N LYS A 45 -9.08 -10.94 10.35
CA LYS A 45 -9.35 -12.38 10.42
C LYS A 45 -9.97 -12.89 9.12
N LEU A 46 -11.02 -12.22 8.62
CA LEU A 46 -11.71 -12.60 7.39
C LEU A 46 -10.73 -12.67 6.20
N LEU A 47 -9.89 -11.65 6.05
CA LEU A 47 -8.93 -11.58 4.95
C LEU A 47 -7.80 -12.60 5.10
N GLU A 48 -7.34 -12.88 6.33
CA GLU A 48 -6.35 -13.92 6.59
C GLU A 48 -6.87 -15.33 6.30
N ASP A 49 -8.12 -15.61 6.70
CA ASP A 49 -8.80 -16.88 6.41
C ASP A 49 -8.92 -17.09 4.90
N ALA A 50 -9.17 -16.01 4.16
CA ALA A 50 -9.18 -15.99 2.70
C ALA A 50 -7.80 -15.94 2.03
N LYS A 51 -6.71 -15.94 2.81
CA LYS A 51 -5.33 -15.94 2.31
C LYS A 51 -4.97 -14.68 1.51
N PHE A 52 -5.52 -13.53 1.87
CA PHE A 52 -4.99 -12.25 1.38
C PHE A 52 -3.55 -12.07 1.83
N HIS A 53 -2.72 -11.43 1.00
CA HIS A 53 -1.32 -11.19 1.32
C HIS A 53 -1.19 -10.08 2.37
N GLY A 54 -2.06 -9.06 2.29
CA GLY A 54 -2.03 -7.96 3.23
C GLY A 54 -3.26 -7.04 3.18
N ILE A 55 -3.30 -6.16 4.17
CA ILE A 55 -4.24 -5.04 4.29
C ILE A 55 -3.41 -3.77 4.13
N PHE A 56 -3.79 -2.92 3.21
CA PHE A 56 -3.18 -1.61 3.00
C PHE A 56 -4.15 -0.54 3.49
N ILE A 57 -3.78 0.17 4.55
CA ILE A 57 -4.58 1.21 5.18
C ILE A 57 -4.07 2.57 4.67
N ALA A 58 -4.86 3.19 3.80
CA ALA A 58 -4.68 4.57 3.37
C ALA A 58 -4.94 5.54 4.52
N ASP A 59 -4.39 6.74 4.41
CA ASP A 59 -4.55 7.79 5.39
C ASP A 59 -4.40 9.18 4.75
N VAL A 60 -5.03 10.16 5.39
CA VAL A 60 -5.01 11.57 5.02
C VAL A 60 -5.05 12.43 6.28
N LEU A 61 -4.32 13.54 6.29
CA LEU A 61 -4.22 14.44 7.45
C LEU A 61 -5.10 15.70 7.28
N GLY A 62 -5.71 15.88 6.10
CA GLY A 62 -6.60 17.00 5.80
C GLY A 62 -7.95 16.53 5.24
N GLY A 63 -9.00 17.27 5.58
CA GLY A 63 -10.32 17.10 4.97
C GLY A 63 -10.35 17.61 3.53
N TYR A 64 -11.31 17.13 2.74
CA TYR A 64 -11.38 17.42 1.32
C TYR A 64 -12.09 18.76 1.08
N ASP A 65 -11.34 19.85 1.08
CA ASP A 65 -11.84 21.22 1.10
C ASP A 65 -11.62 22.01 -0.21
N VAL A 66 -11.18 21.35 -1.28
CA VAL A 66 -10.90 21.99 -2.58
C VAL A 66 -12.18 22.28 -3.36
N TYR A 67 -13.15 21.36 -3.34
CA TYR A 67 -14.42 21.53 -4.05
C TYR A 67 -15.43 22.26 -3.18
N LYS A 68 -15.77 23.51 -3.53
CA LYS A 68 -16.64 24.43 -2.77
C LYS A 68 -16.19 24.74 -1.33
N SER A 69 -16.23 23.73 -0.45
CA SER A 69 -15.90 23.79 0.98
C SER A 69 -15.61 22.37 1.49
N LEU A 70 -15.42 22.22 2.80
CA LEU A 70 -15.31 20.89 3.43
C LEU A 70 -16.67 20.17 3.55
N ASP A 71 -17.80 20.88 3.43
CA ASP A 71 -19.13 20.36 3.72
C ASP A 71 -19.54 19.15 2.85
N PRO A 72 -19.26 19.12 1.53
CA PRO A 72 -19.55 17.95 0.69
C PRO A 72 -18.88 16.67 1.19
N ALA A 73 -17.64 16.76 1.70
CA ALA A 73 -16.91 15.63 2.25
C ALA A 73 -17.51 15.16 3.57
N VAL A 74 -17.87 16.12 4.45
CA VAL A 74 -18.49 15.84 5.75
C VAL A 74 -19.85 15.18 5.57
N ALA A 75 -20.68 15.72 4.69
CA ALA A 75 -22.04 15.22 4.46
C ALA A 75 -22.06 13.83 3.81
N SER A 76 -21.11 13.54 2.92
CA SER A 76 -21.01 12.24 2.25
C SER A 76 -20.19 11.20 3.00
N GLY A 77 -19.43 11.61 4.02
CA GLY A 77 -18.45 10.76 4.68
C GLY A 77 -17.24 10.44 3.80
N ALA A 78 -16.94 11.25 2.78
CA ALA A 78 -15.82 11.03 1.88
C ALA A 78 -14.49 11.30 2.59
N GLN A 79 -13.84 10.24 3.07
CA GLN A 79 -12.63 10.30 3.91
C GLN A 79 -12.78 11.25 5.11
N TRP A 80 -13.96 11.24 5.73
CA TRP A 80 -14.24 12.09 6.89
C TRP A 80 -15.32 11.49 7.79
N PRO A 81 -15.11 11.39 9.12
CA PRO A 81 -13.84 11.57 9.83
C PRO A 81 -12.91 10.36 9.59
N VAL A 82 -11.60 10.56 9.77
CA VAL A 82 -10.57 9.51 9.65
C VAL A 82 -10.01 9.19 11.04
N LEU A 83 -9.86 7.90 11.33
CA LEU A 83 -9.14 7.41 12.52
C LEU A 83 -7.68 7.15 12.17
N GLU A 84 -6.76 7.57 13.04
CA GLU A 84 -5.32 7.32 12.91
C GLU A 84 -5.04 5.82 12.67
N PRO A 85 -4.51 5.41 11.51
CA PRO A 85 -4.41 4.00 11.14
C PRO A 85 -3.51 3.21 12.09
N LEU A 86 -2.44 3.81 12.63
CA LEU A 86 -1.47 3.10 13.47
C LEU A 86 -2.06 2.59 14.78
N VAL A 87 -3.15 3.16 15.28
CA VAL A 87 -3.80 2.67 16.51
C VAL A 87 -4.51 1.34 16.32
N THR A 88 -4.88 0.99 15.08
CA THR A 88 -5.58 -0.25 14.77
C THR A 88 -4.63 -1.42 14.49
N VAL A 89 -3.39 -1.13 14.08
CA VAL A 89 -2.40 -2.13 13.65
C VAL A 89 -2.10 -3.17 14.76
N PRO A 90 -1.84 -2.80 16.03
CA PRO A 90 -1.56 -3.79 17.08
C PRO A 90 -2.73 -4.74 17.34
N ALA A 91 -3.96 -4.26 17.25
CA ALA A 91 -5.16 -5.07 17.48
C ALA A 91 -5.37 -6.10 16.36
N MET A 92 -5.20 -5.67 15.10
CA MET A 92 -5.24 -6.59 13.95
C MET A 92 -4.11 -7.61 14.02
N ALA A 93 -2.87 -7.16 14.27
CA ALA A 93 -1.71 -8.03 14.37
C ALA A 93 -1.82 -9.05 15.51
N ALA A 94 -2.47 -8.70 16.63
CA ALA A 94 -2.72 -9.64 17.73
C ALA A 94 -3.79 -10.71 17.39
N ALA A 95 -4.65 -10.43 16.41
CA ALA A 95 -5.74 -11.31 16.00
C ALA A 95 -5.41 -12.19 14.78
N THR A 96 -4.28 -11.95 14.13
CA THR A 96 -3.84 -12.65 12.90
C THR A 96 -2.43 -13.23 13.04
N LYS A 97 -2.03 -14.12 12.14
CA LYS A 97 -0.75 -14.84 12.22
C LYS A 97 0.22 -14.59 11.06
N SER A 98 -0.29 -14.32 9.87
CA SER A 98 0.45 -14.33 8.61
C SER A 98 0.14 -13.15 7.69
N ILE A 99 -1.08 -12.60 7.73
CA ILE A 99 -1.45 -11.46 6.86
C ILE A 99 -0.59 -10.22 7.17
N GLY A 100 -0.13 -9.53 6.12
CA GLY A 100 0.59 -8.27 6.26
C GLY A 100 -0.35 -7.10 6.59
N ILE A 101 0.13 -6.13 7.36
CA ILE A 101 -0.60 -4.90 7.64
C ILE A 101 0.30 -3.71 7.28
N GLY A 102 -0.07 -2.99 6.24
CA GLY A 102 0.56 -1.74 5.81
C GLY A 102 -0.30 -0.56 6.21
N ALA A 103 0.33 0.48 6.77
CA ALA A 103 -0.32 1.75 7.10
C ALA A 103 0.44 2.89 6.41
N THR A 104 -0.30 3.83 5.85
CA THR A 104 0.24 5.04 5.26
C THR A 104 0.77 5.96 6.36
N ILE A 105 1.95 6.55 6.14
CA ILE A 105 2.55 7.58 6.99
C ILE A 105 3.16 8.62 6.06
N SER A 106 2.80 9.89 6.22
CA SER A 106 3.46 10.96 5.47
C SER A 106 4.85 11.26 6.06
N THR A 107 5.83 11.48 5.20
CA THR A 107 7.20 11.91 5.58
C THR A 107 7.38 13.43 5.57
N THR A 108 6.34 14.18 5.19
CA THR A 108 6.33 15.65 5.13
C THR A 108 5.06 16.15 5.79
N TYR A 109 4.02 16.37 4.96
CA TYR A 109 2.65 16.74 5.31
C TYR A 109 1.72 15.97 4.34
N ASP A 110 0.42 15.88 4.61
CA ASP A 110 -0.53 15.42 3.58
C ASP A 110 -0.58 16.47 2.44
N TYR A 111 -0.96 16.11 1.21
CA TYR A 111 -0.82 16.96 0.01
C TYR A 111 -1.83 18.13 -0.10
N LEU A 112 -2.49 18.47 1.00
CA LEU A 112 -3.46 19.55 1.11
C LEU A 112 -2.86 20.75 1.85
N ASP A 113 -3.11 21.98 1.37
CA ASP A 113 -2.69 23.20 2.08
C ASP A 113 -3.35 23.33 3.45
N SER A 114 -4.57 22.81 3.62
CA SER A 114 -5.23 22.72 4.92
C SER A 114 -4.45 21.84 5.90
N ALA A 115 -3.87 20.72 5.45
CA ALA A 115 -3.02 19.87 6.28
C ALA A 115 -1.70 20.56 6.66
N ALA A 116 -1.07 21.29 5.73
CA ALA A 116 0.12 22.12 6.04
C ALA A 116 -0.20 23.18 7.09
N ARG A 117 -1.33 23.88 6.96
CA ARG A 117 -1.78 24.91 7.90
C ARG A 117 -2.05 24.37 9.30
N ASN A 118 -2.65 23.18 9.41
CA ASN A 118 -2.84 22.51 10.69
C ASN A 118 -1.51 22.19 11.41
N LEU A 119 -0.41 22.10 10.66
CA LEU A 119 0.93 21.82 11.17
C LEU A 119 1.81 23.08 11.24
N GLY A 120 1.21 24.27 11.13
CA GLY A 120 1.87 25.56 11.35
C GLY A 120 2.55 26.18 10.13
N HIS A 121 2.30 25.65 8.92
CA HIS A 121 2.82 26.20 7.66
C HIS A 121 1.80 27.09 6.95
N THR A 122 2.23 27.95 6.04
CA THR A 122 1.32 28.77 5.22
C THR A 122 0.77 28.00 4.03
N GLU A 123 1.61 27.23 3.36
CA GLU A 123 1.30 26.43 2.16
C GLU A 123 2.20 25.20 2.10
N GLN A 124 1.88 24.26 1.20
CA GLN A 124 2.68 23.08 0.95
C GLN A 124 4.04 23.42 0.29
N PRO A 125 5.13 22.72 0.65
CA PRO A 125 6.36 22.75 -0.13
C PRO A 125 6.12 22.28 -1.57
N ALA A 126 6.91 22.79 -2.51
CA ALA A 126 6.83 22.40 -3.91
C ALA A 126 6.99 20.87 -4.08
N HIS A 127 6.37 20.32 -5.13
CA HIS A 127 6.29 18.87 -5.35
C HIS A 127 7.62 18.13 -5.19
N ASP A 128 8.68 18.63 -5.83
CA ASP A 128 10.00 17.99 -5.82
C ASP A 128 10.77 18.20 -4.50
N ASP A 129 10.50 19.28 -3.78
CA ASP A 129 11.09 19.54 -2.46
C ASP A 129 10.53 18.57 -1.41
N ARG A 130 9.25 18.19 -1.52
CA ARG A 130 8.67 17.14 -0.68
C ARG A 130 9.38 15.80 -0.85
N TYR A 131 9.79 15.45 -2.08
CA TYR A 131 10.58 14.24 -2.32
C TYR A 131 12.04 14.37 -1.88
N ALA A 132 12.61 15.58 -1.90
CA ALA A 132 13.92 15.82 -1.29
C ALA A 132 13.88 15.60 0.24
N GLN A 133 12.83 16.10 0.90
CA GLN A 133 12.59 15.87 2.33
C GLN A 133 12.33 14.38 2.62
N ALA A 134 11.55 13.69 1.77
CA ALA A 134 11.30 12.25 1.91
C ALA A 134 12.59 11.41 1.77
N GLU A 135 13.47 11.80 0.85
CA GLU A 135 14.81 11.19 0.66
C GLU A 135 15.66 11.31 1.93
N GLU A 136 15.70 12.50 2.52
CA GLU A 136 16.41 12.74 3.78
C GLU A 136 15.77 11.94 4.92
N TYR A 137 14.44 12.02 5.07
CA TYR A 137 13.70 11.30 6.10
C TYR A 137 13.96 9.80 6.04
N ILE A 138 13.88 9.18 4.86
CA ILE A 138 14.04 7.72 4.75
C ILE A 138 15.48 7.28 5.00
N LYS A 139 16.48 8.07 4.59
CA LYS A 139 17.90 7.83 4.94
C LYS A 139 18.14 7.94 6.43
N VAL A 140 17.60 8.98 7.06
CA VAL A 140 17.65 9.16 8.52
C VAL A 140 16.98 7.97 9.22
N MET A 141 15.86 7.45 8.69
CA MET A 141 15.17 6.29 9.26
C MET A 141 15.90 4.96 9.02
N TYR A 142 16.64 4.79 7.92
CA TYR A 142 17.40 3.56 7.69
C TYR A 142 18.48 3.34 8.73
N LYS A 143 19.15 4.41 9.18
CA LYS A 143 20.21 4.33 10.21
C LYS A 143 19.72 3.67 11.50
N PRO A 144 18.73 4.19 12.25
CA PRO A 144 18.25 3.58 13.49
C PRO A 144 17.50 2.26 13.27
N LEU A 145 16.86 2.07 12.11
CA LEU A 145 16.14 0.82 11.86
C LEU A 145 17.09 -0.33 11.50
N ASN A 146 18.22 -0.07 10.82
CA ASN A 146 19.04 -1.12 10.24
C ASN A 146 20.45 -1.29 10.84
N SER A 147 21.02 -0.24 11.41
CA SER A 147 22.44 -0.19 11.77
C SER A 147 22.79 -0.31 13.26
N PRO A 148 21.93 -0.01 14.26
CA PRO A 148 22.41 0.08 15.65
C PRO A 148 22.61 -1.29 16.29
N TRP A 149 22.01 -2.33 15.72
CA TRP A 149 22.07 -3.69 16.22
C TRP A 149 22.52 -4.64 15.12
N ARG A 150 23.58 -5.41 15.43
CA ARG A 150 23.96 -6.58 14.65
C ARG A 150 22.84 -7.62 14.72
N ASP A 151 22.64 -8.39 13.66
CA ASP A 151 21.52 -9.34 13.57
C ASP A 151 21.49 -10.40 14.71
N ASP A 152 22.63 -10.69 15.34
CA ASP A 152 22.83 -11.63 16.45
C ASP A 152 23.10 -10.93 17.80
N ALA A 153 22.84 -9.62 17.90
CA ALA A 153 23.16 -8.83 19.09
C ALA A 153 22.29 -9.19 20.31
N VAL A 154 21.09 -9.74 20.11
CA VAL A 154 20.20 -10.23 21.18
C VAL A 154 20.40 -11.72 21.36
N GLN A 155 20.94 -12.17 22.49
CA GLN A 155 21.26 -13.59 22.72
C GLN A 155 20.35 -14.30 23.72
N LEU A 156 19.76 -13.56 24.67
CA LEU A 156 18.87 -14.12 25.70
C LEU A 156 19.48 -15.34 26.44
N ASP A 157 20.80 -15.35 26.64
CA ASP A 157 21.52 -16.44 27.29
C ASP A 157 21.37 -16.32 28.81
N ARG A 158 20.33 -16.97 29.35
CA ARG A 158 20.02 -16.97 30.79
C ARG A 158 21.11 -17.65 31.63
N ALA A 159 21.78 -18.67 31.09
CA ALA A 159 22.80 -19.42 31.83
C ALA A 159 24.06 -18.57 32.04
N ARG A 160 24.43 -17.76 31.04
CA ARG A 160 25.55 -16.82 31.13
C ARG A 160 25.16 -15.42 31.63
N GLY A 161 23.87 -15.14 31.78
CA GLY A 161 23.36 -13.83 32.18
C GLY A 161 23.50 -12.75 31.10
N ILE A 162 23.58 -13.15 29.82
CA ILE A 162 23.82 -12.23 28.69
C ILE A 162 22.49 -11.97 27.99
N TYR A 163 21.96 -10.76 28.13
CA TYR A 163 20.76 -10.33 27.40
C TYR A 163 21.11 -9.89 25.98
N THR A 164 22.11 -9.00 25.85
CA THR A 164 22.57 -8.44 24.57
C THR A 164 24.08 -8.22 24.54
N PHE A 165 24.66 -8.17 23.35
CA PHE A 165 25.98 -7.62 23.08
C PHE A 165 25.84 -6.26 22.40
N PHE A 166 26.49 -5.22 22.93
CA PHE A 166 26.56 -3.91 22.30
C PHE A 166 28.02 -3.48 22.16
N ALA A 167 28.38 -2.96 20.98
CA ALA A 167 29.70 -2.40 20.71
C ALA A 167 29.63 -0.98 20.09
N VAL A 168 28.45 -0.35 20.10
CA VAL A 168 28.23 0.94 19.44
C VAL A 168 27.72 2.00 20.44
N PRO A 169 28.33 3.21 20.48
CA PRO A 169 27.80 4.34 21.24
C PRO A 169 26.50 4.89 20.63
N GLY A 170 25.48 5.15 21.46
CA GLY A 170 24.21 5.73 21.03
C GLY A 170 23.26 4.80 20.25
N PRO A 171 23.05 3.54 20.66
CA PRO A 171 22.18 2.63 19.92
C PRO A 171 20.71 3.07 20.02
N HIS A 172 19.97 2.91 18.92
CA HIS A 172 18.52 2.97 18.97
C HIS A 172 18.01 1.97 20.02
N THR A 173 17.11 2.41 20.91
CA THR A 173 16.71 1.63 22.08
C THR A 173 15.87 0.39 21.76
N VAL A 174 15.35 0.30 20.53
CA VAL A 174 14.57 -0.85 20.05
C VAL A 174 15.50 -1.83 19.32
N HIS A 175 15.57 -3.06 19.84
CA HIS A 175 16.30 -4.19 19.27
C HIS A 175 15.74 -4.65 17.90
N PRO A 176 16.51 -5.41 17.09
CA PRO A 176 16.06 -5.84 15.77
C PRO A 176 14.83 -6.75 15.86
N ARG A 177 13.85 -6.56 14.95
CA ARG A 177 12.70 -7.44 14.77
C ARG A 177 12.82 -8.20 13.44
N SER A 178 12.18 -9.37 13.36
CA SER A 178 12.27 -10.30 12.22
C SER A 178 11.84 -9.73 10.86
N SER A 179 11.10 -8.62 10.80
CA SER A 179 10.96 -7.81 9.61
C SER A 179 11.19 -6.34 9.95
N ARG A 180 12.25 -5.75 9.38
CA ARG A 180 12.38 -4.29 9.34
C ARG A 180 11.39 -3.76 8.30
N ARG A 181 10.70 -2.66 8.64
CA ARG A 181 9.55 -2.09 7.92
C ARG A 181 9.73 -2.17 6.40
N SER A 182 8.70 -2.60 5.68
CA SER A 182 8.66 -2.53 4.23
C SER A 182 8.15 -1.16 3.81
N SER A 183 8.81 -0.54 2.83
CA SER A 183 8.37 0.72 2.22
C SER A 183 7.63 0.42 0.91
N SER A 184 6.41 0.95 0.82
CA SER A 184 5.67 1.04 -0.44
C SER A 184 5.44 2.52 -0.75
N CYS A 185 5.51 2.88 -2.03
CA CYS A 185 5.35 4.27 -2.48
C CYS A 185 4.40 4.28 -3.67
N ARG A 186 3.56 5.32 -3.77
CA ARG A 186 2.85 5.62 -5.02
C ARG A 186 3.81 6.41 -5.92
N PRO A 187 4.23 5.89 -7.07
CA PRO A 187 5.12 6.65 -7.94
C PRO A 187 4.33 7.65 -8.79
N ALA A 188 4.92 8.81 -9.06
CA ALA A 188 4.55 9.61 -10.22
C ALA A 188 5.20 9.01 -11.48
N ARG A 189 4.59 9.21 -12.66
CA ARG A 189 5.06 8.64 -13.93
C ARG A 189 6.48 9.10 -14.35
N ARG A 190 6.95 10.26 -13.89
CA ARG A 190 8.27 10.86 -14.21
C ARG A 190 8.75 11.76 -13.07
N GLY A 191 10.03 12.15 -13.09
CA GLY A 191 10.62 13.11 -12.15
C GLY A 191 11.12 12.48 -10.85
N ARG A 192 11.34 13.31 -9.83
CA ARG A 192 12.00 12.91 -8.57
C ARG A 192 11.27 11.81 -7.81
N ALA A 193 9.93 11.81 -7.88
CA ALA A 193 9.07 10.77 -7.32
C ALA A 193 9.35 9.37 -7.90
N ALA A 194 9.61 9.29 -9.21
CA ALA A 194 9.89 8.02 -9.88
C ALA A 194 11.25 7.46 -9.47
N ILE A 195 12.25 8.33 -9.33
CA ILE A 195 13.58 7.98 -8.84
C ILE A 195 13.50 7.48 -7.39
N PHE A 196 12.79 8.21 -6.53
CA PHE A 196 12.57 7.86 -5.13
C PHE A 196 11.91 6.47 -5.01
N ALA A 197 10.83 6.23 -5.77
CA ALA A 197 10.15 4.93 -5.75
C ALA A 197 11.06 3.78 -6.24
N ALA A 198 11.82 3.98 -7.32
CA ALA A 198 12.74 2.97 -7.82
C ALA A 198 13.81 2.60 -6.78
N GLN A 199 14.33 3.60 -6.05
CA GLN A 199 15.36 3.41 -5.02
C GLN A 199 14.82 2.74 -3.75
N HIS A 200 13.63 3.13 -3.30
CA HIS A 200 13.15 2.83 -1.95
C HIS A 200 11.96 1.86 -1.85
N ALA A 201 11.14 1.73 -2.90
CA ALA A 201 9.88 0.98 -2.79
C ALA A 201 10.09 -0.51 -3.09
N GLU A 202 9.71 -1.41 -2.18
CA GLU A 202 9.65 -2.85 -2.48
C GLU A 202 8.42 -3.19 -3.34
N ALA A 203 7.36 -2.40 -3.19
CA ALA A 203 6.18 -2.42 -4.05
C ALA A 203 5.70 -1.00 -4.38
N VAL A 204 5.24 -0.81 -5.61
CA VAL A 204 4.62 0.44 -6.08
C VAL A 204 3.14 0.26 -6.33
N PHE A 205 2.34 1.25 -5.88
CA PHE A 205 0.91 1.26 -6.11
C PHE A 205 0.57 2.09 -7.34
N VAL A 206 -0.05 1.47 -8.34
CA VAL A 206 -0.43 2.15 -9.59
C VAL A 206 -1.95 2.20 -9.73
N SER A 207 -2.44 3.40 -10.05
CA SER A 207 -3.80 3.60 -10.51
C SER A 207 -3.77 3.72 -12.02
N ALA A 208 -4.58 2.94 -12.72
CA ALA A 208 -4.78 3.13 -14.15
C ALA A 208 -6.15 2.64 -14.58
N ALA A 209 -6.79 3.40 -15.47
CA ALA A 209 -8.02 2.99 -16.15
C ALA A 209 -7.81 1.69 -16.96
N ARG A 210 -6.56 1.41 -17.36
CA ARG A 210 -6.12 0.14 -17.91
C ARG A 210 -4.90 -0.37 -17.14
N PRO A 211 -4.99 -1.50 -16.42
CA PRO A 211 -3.88 -1.98 -15.58
C PRO A 211 -2.63 -2.33 -16.39
N TRP A 212 -2.77 -2.80 -17.63
CA TRP A 212 -1.64 -3.28 -18.44
C TRP A 212 -0.68 -2.19 -18.93
N PRO A 213 -1.11 -1.08 -19.55
CA PRO A 213 -0.22 0.05 -19.86
C PRO A 213 0.52 0.60 -18.64
N ALA A 214 -0.12 0.59 -17.46
CA ALA A 214 0.53 1.01 -16.22
C ALA A 214 1.52 -0.02 -15.69
N LEU A 215 1.27 -1.32 -15.84
CA LEU A 215 2.23 -2.39 -15.54
C LEU A 215 3.45 -2.34 -16.48
N CYS A 216 3.25 -2.08 -17.78
CA CYS A 216 4.35 -1.88 -18.73
C CYS A 216 5.15 -0.60 -18.43
N ALA A 217 4.47 0.50 -18.11
CA ALA A 217 5.13 1.74 -17.67
C ALA A 217 5.85 1.56 -16.33
N ALA A 218 5.31 0.72 -15.43
CA ALA A 218 5.95 0.32 -14.17
C ALA A 218 7.22 -0.50 -14.41
N GLY A 219 7.23 -1.39 -15.40
CA GLY A 219 8.42 -2.13 -15.85
C GLY A 219 9.51 -1.24 -16.47
N ASP A 220 9.17 -0.01 -16.86
CA ASP A 220 10.12 1.02 -17.31
C ASP A 220 10.66 1.89 -16.14
N PHE A 221 10.15 1.75 -14.91
CA PHE A 221 10.77 2.37 -13.73
C PHE A 221 12.13 1.72 -13.50
N GLY A 222 13.20 2.49 -13.68
CA GLY A 222 14.56 1.99 -13.48
C GLY A 222 15.44 2.00 -14.73
N ARG A 223 15.10 2.73 -15.81
CA ARG A 223 16.14 3.15 -16.78
C ARG A 223 17.15 4.08 -16.08
N GLY A 224 18.10 3.50 -15.35
CA GLY A 224 19.13 4.17 -14.54
C GLY A 224 19.39 3.58 -13.15
N ALA A 225 18.60 2.62 -12.67
CA ALA A 225 18.85 1.88 -11.43
C ALA A 225 19.16 0.40 -11.76
N PRO A 226 20.00 -0.31 -10.97
CA PRO A 226 20.27 -1.73 -11.23
C PRO A 226 18.95 -2.50 -11.24
N ALA A 227 18.81 -3.43 -12.19
CA ALA A 227 17.63 -4.22 -12.44
C ALA A 227 17.14 -4.89 -11.14
N ARG A 228 16.20 -4.25 -10.45
CA ARG A 228 15.60 -4.72 -9.20
C ARG A 228 14.14 -5.03 -9.46
N THR A 229 13.70 -6.16 -8.93
CA THR A 229 12.29 -6.55 -8.97
C THR A 229 11.51 -5.70 -7.97
N VAL A 230 10.82 -4.66 -8.47
CA VAL A 230 9.84 -3.90 -7.70
C VAL A 230 8.46 -4.50 -7.99
N GLY A 231 7.74 -4.92 -6.95
CA GLY A 231 6.39 -5.43 -7.13
C GLY A 231 5.43 -4.32 -7.56
N VAL A 232 4.51 -4.62 -8.47
CA VAL A 232 3.52 -3.64 -8.93
C VAL A 232 2.14 -4.06 -8.46
N LEU A 233 1.50 -3.20 -7.68
CA LEU A 233 0.16 -3.41 -7.15
C LEU A 233 -0.80 -2.47 -7.88
N ALA A 234 -1.71 -3.03 -8.67
CA ALA A 234 -2.72 -2.26 -9.38
C ALA A 234 -4.02 -2.17 -8.57
N LEU A 235 -4.61 -0.98 -8.47
CA LEU A 235 -5.93 -0.83 -7.85
C LEU A 235 -7.03 -1.37 -8.77
N VAL A 236 -7.89 -2.23 -8.23
CA VAL A 236 -9.07 -2.76 -8.91
C VAL A 236 -10.24 -2.81 -7.95
N THR A 237 -11.43 -2.42 -8.43
CA THR A 237 -12.69 -2.51 -7.67
C THR A 237 -13.64 -3.46 -8.38
N PRO A 238 -13.63 -4.75 -8.02
CA PRO A 238 -14.53 -5.72 -8.61
C PRO A 238 -15.94 -5.58 -8.03
N VAL A 239 -16.95 -5.63 -8.92
CA VAL A 239 -18.34 -5.89 -8.54
C VAL A 239 -18.68 -7.28 -9.07
N LEU A 240 -18.98 -8.20 -8.16
CA LEU A 240 -19.15 -9.62 -8.46
C LEU A 240 -20.58 -10.07 -8.16
N GLY A 241 -21.04 -11.07 -8.89
CA GLY A 241 -22.36 -11.69 -8.71
C GLY A 241 -22.33 -13.16 -9.09
N ASN A 242 -23.26 -13.93 -8.53
CA ASN A 242 -23.35 -15.38 -8.73
C ASN A 242 -23.88 -15.75 -10.13
N THR A 243 -24.45 -14.78 -10.84
CA THR A 243 -25.01 -14.93 -12.19
C THR A 243 -24.48 -13.83 -13.12
N GLU A 244 -24.71 -14.00 -14.42
CA GLU A 244 -24.32 -13.03 -15.45
C GLU A 244 -25.02 -11.69 -15.28
N GLU A 245 -26.28 -11.72 -14.83
CA GLU A 245 -27.10 -10.53 -14.54
C GLU A 245 -26.86 -9.98 -13.13
N GLY A 246 -26.31 -10.80 -12.22
CA GLY A 246 -26.16 -10.46 -10.80
C GLY A 246 -25.15 -9.34 -10.55
N ALA A 247 -24.00 -9.36 -11.24
CA ALA A 247 -22.99 -8.30 -11.11
C ALA A 247 -23.49 -6.95 -11.68
N PRO A 248 -24.09 -6.87 -12.88
CA PRO A 248 -24.72 -5.65 -13.39
C PRO A 248 -25.83 -5.12 -12.48
N ALA A 249 -26.72 -6.00 -11.97
CA ALA A 249 -27.80 -5.59 -11.07
C ALA A 249 -27.25 -4.97 -9.78
N LYS A 250 -26.20 -5.59 -9.21
CA LYS A 250 -25.49 -5.06 -8.05
C LYS A 250 -24.83 -3.71 -8.35
N LEU A 251 -24.18 -3.55 -9.50
CA LEU A 251 -23.58 -2.27 -9.89
C LEU A 251 -24.64 -1.16 -9.99
N GLU A 252 -25.79 -1.46 -10.58
CA GLU A 252 -26.90 -0.51 -10.69
C GLU A 252 -27.47 -0.13 -9.31
N GLU A 253 -27.57 -1.09 -8.40
CA GLU A 253 -27.94 -0.83 -7.01
C GLU A 253 -26.91 0.10 -6.34
N LEU A 254 -25.61 -0.18 -6.47
CA LEU A 254 -24.54 0.63 -5.88
C LEU A 254 -24.59 2.08 -6.34
N ARG A 255 -24.88 2.31 -7.62
CA ARG A 255 -24.99 3.65 -8.21
C ARG A 255 -26.10 4.48 -7.56
N ARG A 256 -27.16 3.86 -7.03
CA ARG A 256 -28.25 4.58 -6.34
C ARG A 256 -27.81 5.19 -5.02
N TYR A 257 -26.77 4.64 -4.40
CA TYR A 257 -26.17 5.16 -3.16
C TYR A 257 -25.00 6.12 -3.42
N ALA A 258 -24.60 6.30 -4.69
CA ALA A 258 -23.48 7.16 -5.02
C ALA A 258 -23.81 8.63 -4.70
N SER A 259 -22.92 9.28 -3.94
CA SER A 259 -22.99 10.73 -3.71
C SER A 259 -22.14 11.44 -4.75
N LEU A 260 -22.78 12.21 -5.63
CA LEU A 260 -22.07 13.04 -6.61
C LEU A 260 -21.21 14.09 -5.90
N GLU A 261 -21.77 14.82 -4.93
CA GLU A 261 -21.04 15.82 -4.14
C GLU A 261 -19.81 15.23 -3.44
N GLY A 262 -19.93 14.02 -2.87
CA GLY A 262 -18.79 13.31 -2.28
C GLY A 262 -17.73 12.89 -3.30
N ALA A 263 -18.17 12.43 -4.48
CA ALA A 263 -17.26 12.09 -5.59
C ALA A 263 -16.53 13.33 -6.12
N LEU A 264 -17.21 14.47 -6.23
CA LEU A 264 -16.62 15.75 -6.64
C LEU A 264 -15.65 16.29 -5.59
N ALA A 265 -15.96 16.16 -4.30
CA ALA A 265 -15.00 16.46 -3.23
C ALA A 265 -13.74 15.61 -3.32
N HIS A 266 -13.91 14.30 -3.57
CA HIS A 266 -12.80 13.38 -3.76
C HIS A 266 -11.96 13.73 -5.00
N PHE A 267 -12.62 14.07 -6.10
CA PHE A 267 -11.97 14.46 -7.33
C PHE A 267 -11.22 15.78 -7.21
N GLY A 268 -11.85 16.79 -6.62
CA GLY A 268 -11.29 18.12 -6.48
C GLY A 268 -9.99 18.10 -5.67
N ARG A 269 -9.96 17.32 -4.59
CA ARG A 269 -8.73 17.04 -3.86
C ARG A 269 -7.65 16.40 -4.73
N TRP A 270 -8.01 15.37 -5.51
CA TRP A 270 -7.05 14.60 -6.28
C TRP A 270 -6.35 15.41 -7.38
N ARG A 271 -7.05 16.41 -7.92
CA ARG A 271 -6.52 17.26 -9.00
C ARG A 271 -6.08 18.64 -8.52
N GLY A 272 -6.47 19.06 -7.33
CA GLY A 272 -6.32 20.44 -6.88
C GLY A 272 -7.17 21.41 -7.69
N ILE A 273 -8.29 20.92 -8.25
CA ILE A 273 -9.18 21.68 -9.13
C ILE A 273 -10.56 21.72 -8.49
N ASP A 274 -11.10 22.91 -8.31
CA ASP A 274 -12.49 23.08 -7.89
C ASP A 274 -13.42 22.89 -9.09
N LEU A 275 -14.12 21.74 -9.13
CA LEU A 275 -15.00 21.39 -10.24
C LEU A 275 -16.28 22.24 -10.31
N ASP A 276 -16.62 23.00 -9.27
CA ASP A 276 -17.79 23.90 -9.28
C ASP A 276 -17.63 25.05 -10.29
N GLN A 277 -16.41 25.29 -10.74
CA GLN A 277 -16.07 26.34 -11.69
C GLN A 277 -16.35 25.96 -13.15
N TYR A 278 -16.71 24.70 -13.41
CA TYR A 278 -16.92 24.14 -14.75
C TYR A 278 -18.39 23.78 -14.98
N GLY A 279 -18.83 23.83 -16.23
CA GLY A 279 -20.17 23.36 -16.59
C GLY A 279 -20.25 21.83 -16.67
N ASP A 280 -21.43 21.24 -16.43
CA ASP A 280 -21.65 19.78 -16.47
C ASP A 280 -21.25 19.12 -17.81
N ASP A 281 -21.33 19.87 -18.92
CA ASP A 281 -21.00 19.41 -20.27
C ASP A 281 -19.58 19.80 -20.72
N GLU A 282 -18.79 20.43 -19.85
CA GLU A 282 -17.44 20.90 -20.19
C GLU A 282 -16.44 19.74 -20.21
N GLU A 283 -15.76 19.55 -21.35
CA GLU A 283 -14.85 18.42 -21.55
C GLU A 283 -13.56 18.59 -20.71
N LEU A 284 -13.47 17.84 -19.61
CA LEU A 284 -12.22 17.69 -18.86
C LEU A 284 -11.24 16.81 -19.65
N ARG A 285 -10.29 17.40 -20.35
CA ARG A 285 -9.22 16.66 -21.04
C ARG A 285 -8.16 16.23 -20.04
N GLU A 286 -7.86 14.93 -20.03
CA GLU A 286 -6.96 14.20 -19.11
C GLU A 286 -7.55 13.89 -17.72
N VAL A 287 -8.40 12.85 -17.66
CA VAL A 287 -8.96 12.34 -16.40
C VAL A 287 -8.61 10.87 -16.20
N GLU A 288 -7.86 10.56 -15.14
CA GLU A 288 -7.70 9.20 -14.61
C GLU A 288 -8.47 9.09 -13.29
N SER A 289 -9.38 8.13 -13.20
CA SER A 289 -10.14 7.82 -11.98
C SER A 289 -9.57 6.59 -11.27
N SER A 290 -9.50 6.62 -9.95
CA SER A 290 -9.22 5.43 -9.13
C SER A 290 -10.33 5.26 -8.10
N ALA A 291 -10.94 4.09 -8.06
CA ALA A 291 -11.89 3.73 -7.01
C ALA A 291 -11.38 2.47 -6.31
N ALA A 292 -11.49 2.44 -4.99
CA ALA A 292 -11.35 1.26 -4.15
C ALA A 292 -12.73 0.60 -3.92
N TYR A 293 -12.84 -0.33 -2.96
CA TYR A 293 -14.05 -1.12 -2.69
C TYR A 293 -15.36 -0.32 -2.74
N ALA A 294 -16.44 -0.94 -3.23
CA ALA A 294 -17.74 -0.29 -3.35
C ALA A 294 -18.60 -0.43 -2.09
N LEU A 295 -18.53 -1.56 -1.39
CA LEU A 295 -19.22 -1.81 -0.13
C LEU A 295 -18.31 -2.53 0.86
N PHE A 296 -18.28 -2.05 2.09
CA PHE A 296 -17.50 -2.65 3.16
C PHE A 296 -18.41 -3.45 4.12
N PRO A 297 -18.07 -4.70 4.52
CA PRO A 297 -17.02 -5.58 4.00
C PRO A 297 -17.49 -6.42 2.78
N GLN A 298 -18.70 -6.15 2.26
CA GLN A 298 -19.34 -7.03 1.28
C GLN A 298 -18.52 -7.22 0.00
N SER A 299 -17.86 -6.18 -0.53
CA SER A 299 -16.96 -6.30 -1.68
C SER A 299 -15.85 -7.31 -1.44
N PHE A 300 -15.31 -7.39 -0.22
CA PHE A 300 -14.29 -8.40 0.12
C PHE A 300 -14.90 -9.79 0.23
N LYS A 301 -16.07 -9.94 0.87
CA LYS A 301 -16.77 -11.23 0.93
C LYS A 301 -17.04 -11.80 -0.46
N ASP A 302 -17.49 -10.98 -1.41
CA ASP A 302 -17.72 -11.47 -2.77
C ASP A 302 -16.42 -11.91 -3.46
N ILE A 303 -15.30 -11.20 -3.26
CA ILE A 303 -13.99 -11.63 -3.77
C ILE A 303 -13.63 -13.00 -3.18
N ILE A 304 -13.83 -13.17 -1.88
CA ILE A 304 -13.50 -14.40 -1.15
C ILE A 304 -14.34 -15.57 -1.65
N ASP A 305 -15.65 -15.37 -1.75
CA ASP A 305 -16.59 -16.44 -2.05
C ASP A 305 -16.62 -16.79 -3.55
N LEU A 306 -16.35 -15.80 -4.43
CA LEU A 306 -16.58 -15.95 -5.88
C LEU A 306 -15.28 -15.92 -6.71
N LEU A 307 -14.33 -15.04 -6.39
CA LEU A 307 -13.14 -14.84 -7.23
C LEU A 307 -11.99 -15.75 -6.80
N ILE A 308 -11.69 -15.84 -5.50
CA ILE A 308 -10.56 -16.63 -5.00
C ILE A 308 -10.64 -18.12 -5.41
N PRO A 309 -11.77 -18.82 -5.28
CA PRO A 309 -11.86 -20.22 -5.69
C PRO A 309 -11.56 -20.41 -7.17
N GLU A 310 -11.97 -19.46 -8.02
CA GLU A 310 -11.71 -19.52 -9.45
C GLU A 310 -10.24 -19.24 -9.78
N LEU A 311 -9.59 -18.29 -9.08
CA LEU A 311 -8.16 -18.05 -9.23
C LEU A 311 -7.33 -19.27 -8.78
N GLN A 312 -7.71 -19.92 -7.69
CA GLN A 312 -7.06 -21.14 -7.20
C GLN A 312 -7.24 -22.31 -8.17
N ARG A 313 -8.46 -22.52 -8.71
CA ARG A 313 -8.74 -23.53 -9.73
C ARG A 313 -7.88 -23.37 -10.97
N ARG A 314 -7.50 -22.13 -11.29
CA ARG A 314 -6.63 -21.78 -12.43
C ARG A 314 -5.13 -21.74 -12.09
N GLY A 315 -4.75 -21.99 -10.83
CA GLY A 315 -3.35 -21.92 -10.38
C GLY A 315 -2.76 -20.50 -10.31
N LEU A 316 -3.61 -19.47 -10.36
CA LEU A 316 -3.21 -18.05 -10.35
C LEU A 316 -3.14 -17.45 -8.95
N PHE A 317 -3.64 -18.16 -7.93
CA PHE A 317 -3.57 -17.73 -6.54
C PHE A 317 -3.11 -18.89 -5.67
N TRP A 318 -2.42 -18.59 -4.56
CA TRP A 318 -1.98 -19.63 -3.63
C TRP A 318 -3.17 -20.26 -2.88
N THR A 319 -2.95 -21.47 -2.38
CA THR A 319 -3.88 -22.15 -1.46
C THR A 319 -3.49 -21.95 0.01
N ASP A 320 -2.23 -21.59 0.26
CA ASP A 320 -1.71 -21.24 1.59
C ASP A 320 -0.51 -20.29 1.47
N TYR A 321 -0.14 -19.67 2.58
CA TYR A 321 1.03 -18.79 2.69
C TYR A 321 2.31 -19.53 2.34
N ALA A 322 3.19 -18.89 1.55
CA ALA A 322 4.47 -19.46 1.15
C ALA A 322 5.36 -19.79 2.36
N VAL A 323 5.29 -18.96 3.40
CA VAL A 323 6.00 -19.14 4.66
C VAL A 323 5.00 -18.94 5.81
N LEU A 324 4.45 -20.04 6.31
CA LEU A 324 3.44 -20.01 7.37
C LEU A 324 4.01 -19.41 8.67
N GLY A 325 3.37 -18.36 9.21
CA GLY A 325 3.90 -17.60 10.34
C GLY A 325 5.19 -16.82 10.02
N GLY A 326 5.58 -16.77 8.74
CA GLY A 326 6.67 -15.94 8.24
C GLY A 326 6.26 -14.47 8.14
N THR A 327 7.25 -13.62 7.89
CA THR A 327 7.04 -12.19 7.71
C THR A 327 6.30 -11.88 6.41
N TYR A 328 5.73 -10.68 6.31
CA TYR A 328 5.14 -10.20 5.05
C TYR A 328 6.13 -10.29 3.89
N ARG A 329 7.40 -9.94 4.13
CA ARG A 329 8.46 -9.97 3.11
C ARG A 329 8.75 -11.39 2.61
N GLU A 330 8.84 -12.35 3.51
CA GLU A 330 9.02 -13.77 3.16
C GLU A 330 7.85 -14.29 2.31
N ASN A 331 6.62 -13.89 2.63
CA ASN A 331 5.43 -14.27 1.86
C ASN A 331 5.30 -13.51 0.54
N PHE A 332 5.70 -12.24 0.49
CA PHE A 332 5.68 -11.38 -0.70
C PHE A 332 6.66 -11.89 -1.77
N TYR A 333 7.88 -12.24 -1.37
CA TYR A 333 8.88 -12.82 -2.28
C TYR A 333 8.74 -14.34 -2.43
N GLY A 334 7.97 -15.01 -1.57
CA GLY A 334 7.84 -16.46 -1.56
C GLY A 334 9.11 -17.20 -1.13
N VAL A 335 10.01 -16.55 -0.39
CA VAL A 335 11.32 -17.07 0.00
C VAL A 335 11.46 -17.08 1.52
N ALA A 336 11.53 -18.29 2.10
CA ALA A 336 11.80 -18.47 3.52
C ALA A 336 13.18 -17.88 3.90
N GLY A 337 13.23 -17.09 4.96
CA GLY A 337 14.45 -16.39 5.39
C GLY A 337 14.66 -15.01 4.76
N GLN A 338 13.87 -14.59 3.76
CA GLN A 338 13.90 -13.24 3.18
C GLN A 338 13.25 -12.20 4.12
N LYS A 339 13.85 -12.05 5.29
CA LYS A 339 13.39 -11.20 6.41
C LYS A 339 13.78 -9.73 6.25
N TYR A 340 14.88 -9.48 5.54
CA TYR A 340 15.45 -8.16 5.30
C TYR A 340 15.26 -7.73 3.85
N PRO A 341 15.39 -6.42 3.54
CA PRO A 341 15.44 -5.96 2.16
C PRO A 341 16.46 -6.77 1.34
N PRO A 342 16.18 -7.07 0.05
CA PRO A 342 17.14 -7.70 -0.85
C PRO A 342 18.47 -6.94 -0.92
N ASP A 343 19.57 -7.62 -1.25
CA ASP A 343 20.93 -7.05 -1.22
C ASP A 343 21.09 -5.86 -2.18
N GLU A 344 20.31 -5.84 -3.28
CA GLU A 344 20.26 -4.74 -4.24
C GLU A 344 19.49 -3.51 -3.73
N HIS A 345 18.74 -3.61 -2.63
CA HIS A 345 18.00 -2.50 -2.06
C HIS A 345 18.95 -1.54 -1.33
N VAL A 346 18.78 -0.23 -1.50
CA VAL A 346 19.58 0.81 -0.81
C VAL A 346 19.63 0.66 0.72
N ALA A 347 18.59 0.08 1.34
CA ALA A 347 18.52 -0.15 2.78
C ALA A 347 19.43 -1.30 3.24
N ALA A 348 19.79 -2.24 2.36
CA ALA A 348 20.67 -3.36 2.68
C ALA A 348 22.07 -2.89 3.09
N LYS A 349 22.53 -1.75 2.54
CA LYS A 349 23.82 -1.12 2.89
C LYS A 349 23.91 -0.66 4.34
N TYR A 350 22.77 -0.45 5.00
CA TYR A 350 22.69 -0.03 6.39
C TYR A 350 22.63 -1.22 7.36
N ARG A 351 22.50 -2.46 6.86
CA ARG A 351 22.34 -3.64 7.70
C ARG A 351 23.67 -4.05 8.33
N TRP A 352 23.68 -4.20 9.65
CA TRP A 352 24.78 -4.83 10.36
C TRP A 352 24.59 -6.35 10.44
N ALA A 353 25.21 -7.07 9.50
CA ALA A 353 25.12 -8.53 9.43
C ALA A 353 25.81 -9.23 10.61
N ALA A 354 25.26 -10.40 11.00
CA ALA A 354 25.86 -11.27 12.01
C ALA A 354 27.32 -11.62 11.67
N GLY A 355 28.17 -11.68 12.69
CA GLY A 355 29.60 -12.01 12.54
C GLY A 355 30.49 -10.86 12.05
N VAL A 356 29.94 -9.75 11.54
CA VAL A 356 30.75 -8.59 11.13
C VAL A 356 31.14 -7.77 12.36
N PRO A 357 32.44 -7.50 12.60
CA PRO A 357 32.90 -6.61 13.67
C PRO A 357 32.42 -5.16 13.50
N ALA A 358 32.26 -4.42 14.59
CA ALA A 358 31.83 -3.02 14.54
C ALA A 358 32.79 -2.13 13.73
N SER A 359 34.10 -2.42 13.76
CA SER A 359 35.12 -1.72 12.97
C SER A 359 34.99 -1.90 11.45
N GLU A 360 34.29 -2.95 11.02
CA GLU A 360 34.10 -3.27 9.60
C GLU A 360 32.70 -2.86 9.11
N HIS A 361 31.77 -2.59 10.02
CA HIS A 361 30.43 -2.11 9.68
C HIS A 361 30.44 -0.59 9.44
N HIS A 362 30.37 -0.20 8.18
CA HIS A 362 30.32 1.20 7.77
C HIS A 362 28.88 1.61 7.46
N ILE A 363 28.36 2.57 8.21
CA ILE A 363 27.04 3.17 7.94
C ILE A 363 27.24 4.24 6.87
N PRO A 364 26.53 4.18 5.73
CA PRO A 364 26.60 5.25 4.73
C PRO A 364 26.22 6.62 5.31
N GLU A 365 26.89 7.68 4.84
CA GLU A 365 26.59 9.06 5.21
C GLU A 365 25.19 9.51 4.75
#